data_AF-A0A2M8WS78-F1
#
_entry.id   AF-A0A2M8WS78-F1
#
_cell.length_a   1.000
_cell.length_b   1.000
_cell.length_c   1.000
_cell.angle_alpha   90.00
_cell.angle_beta   90.00
_cell.angle_gamma   90.00
#
_symmetry.space_group_name_H-M   'P 1'
#
loop_
_entity.id
_entity.type
_entity.pdbx_description
1 polymer ?
#
loop_
_entity_poly.entity_id
_entity_poly.type
_entity_poly.pdbx_seq_one_letter_code
_entity_poly.pdbx_strand_id
1 'polypeptide(L)'
;MRGTVRRTLAAVAAAALTATGLVAAGAGAASAQPRAATTVATHHSTSGHSTTQHPSRAMTGYTQVVVAPPVYQLVAGAGITPAPIGGAKAFAYKDTLAARFPITGYALSGLSIKHSGGISLTAGAATISLSDFSIDLARGKVSGVVNGSIGSVGRVDLFTIAGTNRLDLGLVRLKLTDTAAGALDSTFGVDAFSAGDTFGYATPRPFSRF
;
A
#
# COMPACT_ATOMS: atom_id res chain seq x y z
N MET A 1 19.46 6.01 49.07
CA MET A 1 20.09 5.52 47.81
C MET A 1 19.06 5.70 46.71
N ARG A 2 19.14 6.79 45.93
CA ARG A 2 19.69 6.86 44.55
C ARG A 2 19.02 5.82 43.62
N GLY A 3 18.32 6.16 42.54
CA GLY A 3 18.40 7.40 41.76
C GLY A 3 17.22 7.67 40.82
N THR A 4 17.08 8.96 40.56
CA THR A 4 16.23 9.63 39.57
C THR A 4 16.79 9.37 38.17
N VAL A 5 15.99 8.82 37.25
CA VAL A 5 16.37 8.78 35.83
C VAL A 5 15.81 10.04 35.16
N ARG A 6 16.69 11.01 34.95
CA ARG A 6 16.46 12.19 34.12
C ARG A 6 16.48 11.75 32.65
N ARG A 7 15.41 12.02 31.90
CA ARG A 7 15.43 11.96 30.43
C ARG A 7 15.55 13.40 29.91
N THR A 8 16.73 13.72 29.43
CA THR A 8 17.09 15.02 28.86
C THR A 8 16.78 15.02 27.35
N LEU A 9 16.10 16.08 26.92
CA LEU A 9 16.06 16.77 25.62
C LEU A 9 16.77 16.16 24.40
N ALA A 10 16.07 16.21 23.26
CA ALA A 10 16.64 16.69 22.01
C ALA A 10 15.55 17.39 21.18
N ALA A 11 15.66 18.72 21.08
CA ALA A 11 14.98 19.52 20.06
C ALA A 11 15.88 19.49 18.82
N VAL A 12 15.31 19.14 17.66
CA VAL A 12 16.00 19.27 16.37
C VAL A 12 15.26 20.33 15.56
N ALA A 13 15.95 21.44 15.37
CA ALA A 13 15.63 22.49 14.41
C ALA A 13 16.28 22.17 13.04
N ALA A 14 15.97 23.02 12.06
CA ALA A 14 16.53 23.14 10.70
C ALA A 14 15.73 22.42 9.60
N ALA A 15 15.50 22.96 8.42
CA ALA A 15 15.81 24.28 7.84
C ALA A 15 14.86 24.53 6.66
N ALA A 16 14.55 25.80 6.41
CA ALA A 16 13.88 26.25 5.20
C ALA A 16 14.89 26.35 4.04
N LEU A 17 14.53 25.80 2.88
CA LEU A 17 15.23 26.02 1.62
C LEU A 17 14.24 26.56 0.59
N THR A 18 14.45 27.82 0.24
CA THR A 18 13.82 28.54 -0.87
C THR A 18 14.37 28.02 -2.20
N ALA A 19 13.49 27.63 -3.12
CA ALA A 19 13.85 27.37 -4.50
C ALA A 19 13.16 28.37 -5.43
N THR A 20 13.96 29.29 -5.95
CA THR A 20 13.64 30.26 -6.99
C THR A 20 13.80 29.60 -8.36
N GLY A 21 12.87 29.84 -9.28
CA GLY A 21 13.15 29.78 -10.72
C GLY A 21 12.22 28.89 -11.55
N LEU A 22 11.36 29.51 -12.36
CA LEU A 22 10.90 28.94 -13.62
C LEU A 22 10.77 30.06 -14.65
N VAL A 23 11.53 29.96 -15.74
CA VAL A 23 11.55 30.88 -16.89
C VAL A 23 11.14 30.14 -18.16
N ALA A 24 10.47 30.89 -19.04
CA ALA A 24 10.23 30.69 -20.46
C ALA A 24 9.16 29.68 -20.90
N ALA A 25 7.95 30.20 -21.13
CA ALA A 25 7.01 29.66 -22.10
C ALA A 25 7.40 30.18 -23.50
N GLY A 26 7.82 29.28 -24.38
CA GLY A 26 7.97 29.55 -25.81
C GLY A 26 6.66 29.23 -26.54
N ALA A 27 5.99 30.26 -27.05
CA ALA A 27 4.89 30.13 -28.00
C ALA A 27 5.46 30.00 -29.41
N GLY A 28 5.15 28.88 -30.08
CA GLY A 28 5.44 28.65 -31.49
C GLY A 28 4.16 28.28 -32.22
N ALA A 29 3.61 29.22 -32.99
CA ALA A 29 2.58 28.99 -33.98
C ALA A 29 3.23 28.60 -35.32
N ALA A 30 2.61 27.69 -36.10
CA ALA A 30 2.55 27.76 -37.57
C ALA A 30 1.85 26.53 -38.21
N SER A 31 0.73 26.81 -38.89
CA SER A 31 0.30 26.34 -40.23
C SER A 31 0.49 24.87 -40.68
N ALA A 32 -0.61 24.24 -41.09
CA ALA A 32 -0.96 23.99 -42.52
C ALA A 32 -1.87 22.75 -42.72
N GLN A 33 -2.99 22.96 -43.41
CA GLN A 33 -3.79 21.97 -44.16
C GLN A 33 -3.09 21.73 -45.54
N PRO A 34 -3.34 20.68 -46.39
CA PRO A 34 -4.59 19.92 -46.57
C PRO A 34 -4.47 18.42 -46.96
N ARG A 35 -5.60 17.70 -47.03
CA ARG A 35 -6.12 16.99 -48.24
C ARG A 35 -7.23 16.01 -47.87
N ALA A 36 -8.31 16.09 -48.64
CA ALA A 36 -9.43 15.16 -48.63
C ALA A 36 -9.02 13.80 -49.22
N ALA A 37 -9.57 12.73 -48.63
CA ALA A 37 -9.72 11.45 -49.29
C ALA A 37 -11.10 10.87 -48.89
N THR A 38 -11.97 10.83 -49.89
CA THR A 38 -13.25 10.13 -49.89
C THR A 38 -12.99 8.63 -49.80
N THR A 39 -13.45 7.97 -48.74
CA THR A 39 -13.57 6.51 -48.68
C THR A 39 -15.03 6.15 -48.43
N VAL A 40 -15.67 5.62 -49.46
CA VAL A 40 -16.96 4.94 -49.38
C VAL A 40 -16.70 3.57 -48.76
N ALA A 41 -17.19 3.33 -47.55
CA ALA A 41 -17.24 1.99 -46.96
C ALA A 41 -18.70 1.61 -46.74
N THR A 42 -19.11 0.65 -47.56
CA THR A 42 -20.39 -0.04 -47.58
C THR A 42 -20.68 -0.73 -46.25
N HIS A 43 -21.93 -0.56 -45.80
CA HIS A 43 -22.55 -1.28 -44.70
C HIS A 43 -22.54 -2.79 -44.97
N HIS A 44 -21.98 -3.58 -44.05
CA HIS A 44 -22.37 -4.97 -43.82
C HIS A 44 -22.38 -5.23 -42.31
N SER A 45 -23.55 -5.01 -41.71
CA SER A 45 -23.89 -5.51 -40.39
C SER A 45 -24.06 -7.02 -40.45
N THR A 46 -23.15 -7.79 -39.85
CA THR A 46 -23.44 -9.18 -39.48
C THR A 46 -22.78 -9.54 -38.14
N SER A 47 -23.65 -9.80 -37.16
CA SER A 47 -23.45 -10.79 -36.10
C SER A 47 -22.30 -10.57 -35.10
N GLY A 48 -22.35 -9.44 -34.38
CA GLY A 48 -21.71 -9.36 -33.08
C GLY A 48 -22.39 -10.34 -32.12
N HIS A 49 -21.79 -11.53 -31.93
CA HIS A 49 -22.11 -12.39 -30.80
C HIS A 49 -21.73 -11.61 -29.54
N SER A 50 -22.70 -10.90 -28.97
CA SER A 50 -22.64 -10.44 -27.60
C SER A 50 -22.66 -11.69 -26.74
N THR A 51 -21.50 -12.29 -26.52
CA THR A 51 -21.29 -13.12 -25.34
C THR A 51 -21.60 -12.20 -24.19
N THR A 52 -22.83 -12.31 -23.68
CA THR A 52 -23.19 -11.85 -22.36
C THR A 52 -22.21 -12.55 -21.43
N GLN A 53 -21.07 -11.91 -21.18
CA GLN A 53 -20.26 -12.19 -20.03
C GLN A 53 -21.18 -11.89 -18.87
N HIS A 54 -21.94 -12.89 -18.43
CA HIS A 54 -22.32 -12.96 -17.04
C HIS A 54 -21.02 -12.70 -16.30
N PRO A 55 -20.88 -11.58 -15.57
CA PRO A 55 -19.76 -11.47 -14.67
C PRO A 55 -19.93 -12.69 -13.78
N SER A 56 -19.08 -13.70 -13.99
CA SER A 56 -18.84 -14.73 -13.01
C SER A 56 -18.59 -13.89 -11.77
N ARG A 57 -19.57 -13.92 -10.87
CA ARG A 57 -19.60 -13.12 -9.65
C ARG A 57 -18.44 -13.67 -8.85
N ALA A 58 -17.25 -13.22 -9.19
CA ALA A 58 -16.03 -13.71 -8.63
C ALA A 58 -16.22 -13.37 -7.17
N MET A 59 -16.45 -14.40 -6.36
CA MET A 59 -16.46 -14.29 -4.92
C MET A 59 -15.01 -14.01 -4.55
N THR A 60 -14.55 -12.80 -4.87
CA THR A 60 -13.25 -12.30 -4.52
C THR A 60 -13.38 -11.92 -3.07
N GLY A 61 -12.90 -12.83 -2.23
CA GLY A 61 -12.74 -12.60 -0.81
C GLY A 61 -11.85 -11.40 -0.50
N TYR A 62 -11.44 -11.32 0.75
CA TYR A 62 -10.53 -10.28 1.19
C TYR A 62 -9.51 -10.84 2.17
N THR A 63 -8.37 -10.18 2.29
CA THR A 63 -7.50 -10.39 3.43
C THR A 63 -7.71 -9.24 4.40
N GLN A 64 -8.06 -9.56 5.64
CA GLN A 64 -8.06 -8.57 6.73
C GLN A 64 -6.68 -8.56 7.38
N VAL A 65 -6.13 -7.37 7.59
CA VAL A 65 -4.92 -7.14 8.38
C VAL A 65 -5.28 -6.26 9.56
N VAL A 66 -4.99 -6.72 10.77
CA VAL A 66 -5.13 -5.95 12.00
C VAL A 66 -3.75 -5.43 12.39
N VAL A 67 -3.60 -4.12 12.53
CA VAL A 67 -2.35 -3.48 12.94
C VAL A 67 -2.04 -3.88 14.38
N ALA A 68 -0.79 -4.27 14.66
CA ALA A 68 -0.39 -4.64 16.00
C ALA A 68 -0.58 -3.45 16.96
N PRO A 69 -1.16 -3.63 18.16
CA PRO A 69 -1.42 -2.51 19.07
C PRO A 69 -0.18 -1.64 19.36
N PRO A 70 1.03 -2.19 19.60
CA PRO A 70 2.23 -1.38 19.79
C PRO A 70 2.56 -0.50 18.58
N VAL A 71 2.37 -1.03 17.37
CA VAL A 71 2.60 -0.28 16.11
C VAL A 71 1.56 0.81 15.93
N TYR A 72 0.29 0.52 16.24
CA TYR A 72 -0.77 1.52 16.18
C TYR A 72 -0.51 2.70 17.13
N GLN A 73 -0.07 2.41 18.36
CA GLN A 73 0.31 3.45 19.34
C GLN A 73 1.51 4.27 18.89
N LEU A 74 2.52 3.63 18.30
CA LEU A 74 3.69 4.31 17.75
C LEU A 74 3.31 5.22 16.57
N VAL A 75 2.54 4.70 15.62
CA VAL A 75 2.03 5.44 14.45
C VAL A 75 1.20 6.65 14.90
N ALA A 76 0.28 6.45 15.85
CA ALA A 76 -0.54 7.53 16.41
C ALA A 76 0.32 8.57 17.17
N GLY A 77 1.26 8.13 17.99
CA GLY A 77 2.17 9.00 18.73
C GLY A 77 3.12 9.80 17.84
N ALA A 78 3.51 9.24 16.69
CA ALA A 78 4.32 9.91 15.67
C ALA A 78 3.50 10.84 14.75
N GLY A 79 2.18 10.94 14.94
CA GLY A 79 1.30 11.73 14.07
C GLY A 79 1.14 11.15 12.66
N ILE A 80 1.48 9.88 12.46
CA ILE A 80 1.32 9.18 11.19
C ILE A 80 -0.15 8.76 11.07
N THR A 81 -0.82 9.24 10.03
CA THR A 81 -2.22 8.95 9.74
C THR A 81 -2.33 7.91 8.62
N PRO A 82 -2.83 6.70 8.91
CA PRO A 82 -3.11 5.69 7.89
C PRO A 82 -4.43 5.97 7.16
N ALA A 83 -4.43 5.87 5.84
CA ALA A 83 -5.62 5.94 5.01
C ALA A 83 -5.65 4.81 3.97
N PRO A 84 -6.79 4.15 3.73
CA PRO A 84 -6.91 3.12 2.71
C PRO A 84 -6.92 3.74 1.31
N ILE A 85 -6.31 3.04 0.34
CA ILE A 85 -6.27 3.47 -1.07
C ILE A 85 -6.66 2.32 -2.00
N GLY A 86 -7.04 2.64 -3.24
CA GLY A 86 -7.24 1.68 -4.33
C GLY A 86 -8.28 0.58 -4.06
N GLY A 87 -9.34 0.89 -3.30
CA GLY A 87 -10.42 -0.04 -2.97
C GLY A 87 -10.22 -0.84 -1.68
N ALA A 88 -9.11 -0.62 -0.95
CA ALA A 88 -9.00 -1.08 0.43
C ALA A 88 -10.02 -0.36 1.33
N LYS A 89 -10.36 -0.99 2.47
CA LYS A 89 -11.21 -0.40 3.51
C LYS A 89 -10.48 -0.45 4.84
N ALA A 90 -10.43 0.65 5.58
CA ALA A 90 -9.87 0.70 6.93
C ALA A 90 -10.96 1.05 7.95
N PHE A 91 -10.91 0.46 9.14
CA PHE A 91 -11.88 0.66 10.22
C PHE A 91 -11.26 0.34 11.57
N ALA A 92 -11.82 0.91 12.63
CA ALA A 92 -11.41 0.60 14.00
C ALA A 92 -11.77 -0.87 14.35
N TYR A 93 -10.87 -1.54 15.04
CA TYR A 93 -11.03 -2.94 15.43
C TYR A 93 -10.26 -3.23 16.72
N LYS A 94 -10.95 -3.64 17.80
CA LYS A 94 -10.32 -4.03 19.07
C LYS A 94 -9.23 -3.06 19.55
N ASP A 95 -9.58 -1.77 19.66
CA ASP A 95 -8.70 -0.69 20.10
C ASP A 95 -7.45 -0.46 19.23
N THR A 96 -7.48 -0.97 18.00
CA THR A 96 -6.47 -0.74 16.97
C THR A 96 -7.17 -0.50 15.62
N LEU A 97 -6.40 -0.50 14.53
CA LEU A 97 -6.88 -0.39 13.16
C LEU A 97 -6.89 -1.75 12.48
N ALA A 98 -7.95 -2.02 11.71
CA ALA A 98 -7.97 -3.10 10.73
C ALA A 98 -8.14 -2.53 9.31
N ALA A 99 -7.50 -3.18 8.35
CA ALA A 99 -7.67 -2.92 6.93
C ALA A 99 -8.08 -4.20 6.20
N ARG A 100 -8.99 -4.09 5.23
CA ARG A 100 -9.39 -5.18 4.34
C ARG A 100 -8.94 -4.86 2.93
N PHE A 101 -8.26 -5.81 2.33
CA PHE A 101 -7.74 -5.75 0.97
C PHE A 101 -8.48 -6.77 0.10
N PRO A 102 -9.14 -6.35 -0.99
CA PRO A 102 -9.79 -7.28 -1.92
C PRO A 102 -8.77 -8.27 -2.49
N ILE A 103 -9.14 -9.54 -2.55
CA ILE A 103 -8.33 -10.57 -3.22
C ILE A 103 -8.72 -10.57 -4.69
N THR A 104 -7.77 -10.31 -5.58
CA THR A 104 -8.02 -10.24 -7.03
C THR A 104 -7.72 -11.54 -7.76
N GLY A 105 -6.98 -12.46 -7.14
CA GLY A 105 -6.72 -13.78 -7.73
C GLY A 105 -5.89 -14.72 -6.88
N TYR A 106 -5.89 -15.98 -7.28
CA TYR A 106 -5.08 -17.06 -6.69
C TYR A 106 -4.29 -17.75 -7.80
N ALA A 107 -3.03 -18.06 -7.53
CA ALA A 107 -2.21 -18.92 -8.37
C ALA A 107 -1.78 -20.14 -7.56
N LEU A 108 -2.42 -21.29 -7.81
CA LEU A 108 -2.12 -22.53 -7.07
C LEU A 108 -0.73 -23.07 -7.40
N SER A 109 -0.27 -22.94 -8.64
CA SER A 109 1.07 -23.38 -9.07
C SER A 109 2.20 -22.54 -8.45
N GLY A 110 1.94 -21.27 -8.14
CA GLY A 110 2.89 -20.37 -7.48
C GLY A 110 2.59 -20.12 -6.01
N LEU A 111 1.60 -20.83 -5.44
CA LEU A 111 1.07 -20.63 -4.10
C LEU A 111 0.93 -19.15 -3.72
N SER A 112 0.33 -18.36 -4.62
CA SER A 112 0.26 -16.89 -4.48
C SER A 112 -1.18 -16.38 -4.42
N ILE A 113 -1.39 -15.34 -3.61
CA ILE A 113 -2.64 -14.61 -3.48
C ILE A 113 -2.37 -13.15 -3.84
N LYS A 114 -3.09 -12.64 -4.83
CA LYS A 114 -2.98 -11.26 -5.29
C LYS A 114 -4.06 -10.40 -4.68
N HIS A 115 -3.72 -9.15 -4.37
CA HIS A 115 -4.63 -8.17 -3.80
C HIS A 115 -4.65 -6.90 -4.63
N SER A 116 -5.75 -6.16 -4.51
CA SER A 116 -5.81 -4.75 -4.92
C SER A 116 -5.85 -3.83 -3.72
N GLY A 117 -5.64 -2.55 -3.99
CA GLY A 117 -5.64 -1.50 -2.98
C GLY A 117 -4.34 -1.43 -2.20
N GLY A 118 -4.39 -0.66 -1.12
CA GLY A 118 -3.22 -0.31 -0.36
C GLY A 118 -3.53 0.50 0.89
N ILE A 119 -2.47 0.93 1.57
CA ILE A 119 -2.52 1.91 2.65
C ILE A 119 -1.53 3.03 2.32
N SER A 120 -1.97 4.28 2.43
CA SER A 120 -1.07 5.41 2.57
C SER A 120 -0.87 5.74 4.04
N LEU A 121 0.35 6.07 4.41
CA LEU A 121 0.75 6.57 5.71
C LEU A 121 1.27 7.99 5.51
N THR A 122 0.70 8.96 6.21
CA THR A 122 1.03 10.38 6.05
C THR A 122 1.38 11.01 7.39
N ALA A 123 2.52 11.71 7.47
CA ALA A 123 2.88 12.53 8.63
C ALA A 123 3.41 13.89 8.15
N GLY A 124 2.68 14.96 8.45
CA GLY A 124 2.99 16.28 7.91
C GLY A 124 3.02 16.28 6.38
N ALA A 125 4.17 16.64 5.79
CA ALA A 125 4.38 16.61 4.34
C ALA A 125 4.87 15.26 3.80
N ALA A 126 5.28 14.34 4.68
CA ALA A 126 5.78 13.03 4.27
C ALA A 126 4.61 12.07 4.02
N THR A 127 4.62 11.38 2.88
CA THR A 127 3.64 10.34 2.57
C THR A 127 4.33 9.14 1.95
N ILE A 128 3.96 7.95 2.39
CA ILE A 128 4.33 6.67 1.78
C ILE A 128 3.08 5.84 1.54
N SER A 129 3.00 5.22 0.38
CA SER A 129 1.91 4.36 -0.03
C SER A 129 2.44 2.96 -0.30
N LEU A 130 1.73 1.98 0.25
CA LEU A 130 2.00 0.57 0.06
C LEU A 130 0.79 -0.04 -0.64
N SER A 131 0.96 -0.55 -1.86
CA SER A 131 -0.14 -1.08 -2.68
C SER A 131 0.20 -2.38 -3.37
N ASP A 132 -0.80 -2.96 -4.06
CA ASP A 132 -0.64 -4.11 -4.96
C ASP A 132 0.04 -5.29 -4.28
N PHE A 133 -0.48 -5.63 -3.10
CA PHE A 133 0.08 -6.70 -2.28
C PHE A 133 -0.03 -8.05 -2.99
N SER A 134 1.03 -8.84 -2.86
CA SER A 134 1.08 -10.22 -3.30
C SER A 134 1.64 -11.07 -2.18
N ILE A 135 0.82 -12.00 -1.70
CA ILE A 135 1.22 -13.02 -0.74
C ILE A 135 1.83 -14.16 -1.54
N ASP A 136 3.05 -14.54 -1.18
CA ASP A 136 3.76 -15.71 -1.69
C ASP A 136 3.88 -16.71 -0.54
N LEU A 137 3.03 -17.74 -0.57
CA LEU A 137 2.96 -18.74 0.48
C LEU A 137 4.13 -19.73 0.39
N ALA A 138 4.74 -19.89 -0.80
CA ALA A 138 5.91 -20.75 -0.96
C ALA A 138 7.15 -20.16 -0.26
N ARG A 139 7.34 -18.83 -0.37
CA ARG A 139 8.40 -18.11 0.33
C ARG A 139 8.02 -17.64 1.73
N GLY A 140 6.74 -17.70 2.08
CA GLY A 140 6.23 -17.15 3.33
C GLY A 140 6.43 -15.63 3.42
N LYS A 141 6.21 -14.91 2.31
CA LYS A 141 6.45 -13.47 2.22
C LYS A 141 5.26 -12.73 1.65
N VAL A 142 5.15 -11.45 1.99
CA VAL A 142 4.23 -10.51 1.37
C VAL A 142 5.04 -9.43 0.71
N SER A 143 4.86 -9.26 -0.59
CA SER A 143 5.47 -8.18 -1.37
C SER A 143 4.42 -7.13 -1.72
N GLY A 144 4.85 -5.91 -1.97
CA GLY A 144 3.98 -4.81 -2.39
C GLY A 144 4.79 -3.72 -3.08
N VAL A 145 4.09 -2.83 -3.78
CA VAL A 145 4.68 -1.63 -4.37
C VAL A 145 4.74 -0.54 -3.32
N VAL A 146 5.89 0.10 -3.19
CA VAL A 146 6.11 1.20 -2.26
C VAL A 146 6.43 2.46 -3.04
N ASN A 147 5.59 3.48 -2.86
CA ASN A 147 5.78 4.81 -3.44
C ASN A 147 5.73 5.86 -2.33
N GLY A 148 6.80 6.64 -2.18
CA GLY A 148 6.90 7.72 -1.19
C GLY A 148 7.09 9.09 -1.81
N SER A 149 6.76 10.14 -1.06
CA SER A 149 6.95 11.54 -1.43
C SER A 149 8.43 11.93 -1.55
N ILE A 150 9.32 11.18 -0.89
CA ILE A 150 10.78 11.35 -0.93
C ILE A 150 11.47 10.35 -1.88
N GLY A 151 10.71 9.52 -2.61
CA GLY A 151 11.23 8.52 -3.53
C GLY A 151 10.40 7.24 -3.55
N SER A 152 10.41 6.54 -4.68
CA SER A 152 9.75 5.23 -4.86
C SER A 152 10.78 4.10 -4.74
N VAL A 153 10.47 3.10 -3.92
CA VAL A 153 11.30 1.89 -3.77
C VAL A 153 10.90 0.83 -4.80
N GLY A 154 9.67 0.91 -5.34
CA GLY A 154 9.13 -0.07 -6.27
C GLY A 154 8.58 -1.29 -5.55
N ARG A 155 8.57 -2.45 -6.22
CA ARG A 155 8.07 -3.70 -5.63
C ARG A 155 9.14 -4.35 -4.77
N VAL A 156 8.85 -4.53 -3.49
CA VAL A 156 9.77 -5.14 -2.51
C VAL A 156 9.05 -6.15 -1.63
N ASP A 157 9.82 -7.05 -1.00
CA ASP A 157 9.33 -7.91 0.08
C ASP A 157 9.11 -7.04 1.33
N LEU A 158 7.86 -6.86 1.74
CA LEU A 158 7.47 -5.99 2.85
C LEU A 158 7.40 -6.73 4.18
N PHE A 159 6.87 -7.95 4.13
CA PHE A 159 6.63 -8.73 5.33
C PHE A 159 7.06 -10.17 5.14
N THR A 160 7.51 -10.78 6.24
CA THR A 160 7.59 -12.22 6.39
C THR A 160 6.38 -12.72 7.18
N ILE A 161 5.87 -13.88 6.79
CA ILE A 161 4.71 -14.51 7.40
C ILE A 161 5.21 -15.48 8.44
N ALA A 162 4.67 -15.39 9.66
CA ALA A 162 4.99 -16.32 10.72
C ALA A 162 3.73 -16.75 11.49
N GLY A 163 3.84 -17.84 12.24
CA GLY A 163 2.78 -18.28 13.15
C GLY A 163 2.47 -17.23 14.21
N THR A 164 1.21 -17.12 14.60
CA THR A 164 0.73 -16.16 15.61
C THR A 164 0.30 -16.86 16.88
N ASN A 165 0.47 -16.17 18.01
CA ASN A 165 -0.12 -16.51 19.31
C ASN A 165 -1.37 -15.67 19.62
N ARG A 166 -1.76 -14.76 18.72
CA ARG A 166 -2.91 -13.85 18.84
C ARG A 166 -3.94 -14.16 17.76
N LEU A 167 -4.56 -15.34 17.87
CA LEU A 167 -5.60 -15.80 16.94
C LEU A 167 -6.84 -14.88 16.93
N ASP A 168 -7.01 -14.10 17.99
CA ASP A 168 -8.04 -13.08 18.11
C ASP A 168 -7.82 -11.87 17.17
N LEU A 169 -6.58 -11.63 16.71
CA LEU A 169 -6.22 -10.54 15.81
C LEU A 169 -5.98 -11.03 14.37
N GLY A 170 -5.51 -12.27 14.21
CA GLY A 170 -5.45 -12.91 12.90
C GLY A 170 -4.84 -14.31 12.93
N LEU A 171 -4.81 -14.98 11.78
CA LEU A 171 -4.31 -16.35 11.65
C LEU A 171 -2.80 -16.45 11.53
N VAL A 172 -2.16 -15.39 11.03
CA VAL A 172 -0.70 -15.27 10.91
C VAL A 172 -0.24 -13.89 11.34
N ARG A 173 1.01 -13.77 11.78
CA ARG A 173 1.64 -12.47 12.03
C ARG A 173 2.47 -12.05 10.81
N LEU A 174 2.46 -10.76 10.51
CA LEU A 174 3.26 -10.10 9.50
C LEU A 174 4.41 -9.41 10.19
N LYS A 175 5.64 -9.84 9.89
CA LYS A 175 6.86 -9.24 10.44
C LYS A 175 7.56 -8.38 9.40
N LEU A 176 8.00 -7.19 9.74
CA LEU A 176 8.72 -6.30 8.81
C LEU A 176 10.01 -6.95 8.31
N THR A 177 10.34 -6.68 7.05
CA THR A 177 11.68 -6.91 6.50
C THR A 177 12.59 -5.71 6.80
N ASP A 178 13.91 -5.88 6.70
CA ASP A 178 14.87 -4.78 6.83
C ASP A 178 14.57 -3.65 5.85
N THR A 179 14.27 -3.99 4.60
CA THR A 179 13.92 -3.01 3.56
C THR A 179 12.66 -2.23 3.91
N ALA A 180 11.64 -2.89 4.44
CA ALA A 180 10.38 -2.21 4.81
C ALA A 180 10.55 -1.32 6.04
N ALA A 181 11.26 -1.80 7.07
CA ALA A 181 11.55 -1.01 8.26
C ALA A 181 12.34 0.24 7.90
N GLY A 182 13.46 0.08 7.18
CA GLY A 182 14.28 1.21 6.74
C GLY A 182 13.54 2.22 5.85
N ALA A 183 12.63 1.76 4.99
CA ALA A 183 11.81 2.66 4.18
C ALA A 183 10.82 3.49 5.03
N LEU A 184 10.21 2.89 6.06
CA LEU A 184 9.31 3.59 6.98
C LEU A 184 10.08 4.61 7.84
N ASP A 185 11.18 4.17 8.46
CA ASP A 185 12.06 5.02 9.27
C ASP A 185 12.59 6.20 8.45
N SER A 186 13.11 5.95 7.24
CA SER A 186 13.60 7.00 6.35
C SER A 186 12.51 7.96 5.87
N THR A 187 11.27 7.48 5.68
CA THR A 187 10.16 8.35 5.25
C THR A 187 9.74 9.30 6.36
N PHE A 188 9.67 8.79 7.59
CA PHE A 188 9.12 9.54 8.72
C PHE A 188 10.18 10.18 9.61
N GLY A 189 11.47 9.93 9.36
CA GLY A 189 12.56 10.42 10.19
C GLY A 189 12.51 9.87 11.61
N VAL A 190 12.13 8.60 11.76
CA VAL A 190 12.02 7.90 13.03
C VAL A 190 12.98 6.70 13.06
N ASP A 191 13.36 6.25 14.24
CA ASP A 191 14.13 5.01 14.45
C ASP A 191 13.29 4.05 15.29
N ALA A 192 12.12 3.69 14.76
CA ALA A 192 11.06 3.07 15.54
C ALA A 192 10.64 1.71 14.96
N PHE A 193 11.02 1.42 13.72
CA PHE A 193 10.76 0.16 13.07
C PHE A 193 12.05 -0.68 12.99
N SER A 194 11.91 -1.99 13.12
CA SER A 194 13.03 -2.90 12.94
C SER A 194 12.59 -4.17 12.23
N ALA A 195 13.53 -4.81 11.54
CA ALA A 195 13.26 -6.08 10.92
C ALA A 195 12.87 -7.13 11.97
N GLY A 196 11.85 -7.91 11.63
CA GLY A 196 11.27 -8.86 12.57
C GLY A 196 10.25 -8.25 13.54
N ASP A 197 10.01 -6.95 13.52
CA ASP A 197 8.92 -6.37 14.29
C ASP A 197 7.58 -6.81 13.72
N THR A 198 6.64 -7.13 14.62
CA THR A 198 5.29 -7.53 14.20
C THR A 198 4.50 -6.28 13.84
N PHE A 199 4.31 -6.05 12.54
CA PHE A 199 3.50 -4.95 12.03
C PHE A 199 2.01 -5.17 12.27
N GLY A 200 1.56 -6.41 12.08
CA GLY A 200 0.16 -6.76 12.21
C GLY A 200 -0.14 -8.24 12.04
N TYR A 201 -1.43 -8.56 11.95
CA TYR A 201 -1.95 -9.92 11.92
C TYR A 201 -2.90 -10.07 10.74
N ALA A 202 -2.69 -11.08 9.90
CA ALA A 202 -3.46 -11.28 8.69
C ALA A 202 -4.42 -12.46 8.78
N THR A 203 -5.60 -12.31 8.17
CA THR A 203 -6.62 -13.35 8.01
C THR A 203 -7.17 -13.30 6.59
N PRO A 204 -6.75 -14.22 5.71
CA PRO A 204 -7.37 -14.42 4.41
C PRO A 204 -8.81 -14.96 4.59
N ARG A 205 -9.76 -14.36 3.88
CA ARG A 205 -11.19 -14.72 3.85
C ARG A 205 -11.61 -14.89 2.38
N PRO A 206 -11.15 -15.96 1.71
CA PRO A 206 -11.19 -16.08 0.25
C PRO A 206 -12.58 -16.13 -0.38
N PHE A 207 -13.60 -16.52 0.38
CA PHE A 207 -14.99 -16.68 -0.07
C PHE A 207 -15.98 -15.77 0.67
N SER A 208 -15.49 -14.77 1.39
CA SER A 208 -16.32 -13.84 2.14
C SER A 208 -16.64 -12.60 1.31
N ARG A 209 -17.82 -11.99 1.52
CA ARG A 209 -18.20 -10.75 0.84
C ARG A 209 -17.35 -9.58 1.35
N PHE A 210 -16.78 -8.80 0.44
CA PHE A 210 -16.00 -7.60 0.75
C PHE A 210 -16.86 -6.39 1.13
#